data_AF-A0AAV5TQZ4-F1
#
_entry.id   AF-A0AAV5TQZ4-F1
#
_cell.length_a   1.000
_cell.length_b   1.000
_cell.length_c   1.000
_cell.angle_alpha   90.00
_cell.angle_beta   90.00
_cell.angle_gamma   90.00
#
_symmetry.space_group_name_H-M   'P 1'
#
loop_
_entity.id
_entity.type
_entity.pdbx_description
1 polymer ?
#
loop_
_entity_poly.entity_id
_entity_poly.type
_entity_poly.pdbx_seq_one_letter_code
_entity_poly.pdbx_strand_id
1 'polypeptide(L)'
;MSVIAIGGYQDEHYHRLSKRCQLMACDMAGVNTDYFTIMVRAAGLVAIPFSREVYDEAESVSLLSNGTADVGWMLRGQDHSMLDKVFYTLPVTGIIYGYIAREDHTEIRELLDKLEFDGYKACIWHKFQLQVYCRDQECDRWNRLKNAR
;
A
#
# COMPACT_ATOMS: atom_id res chain seq x y z
N MET A 1 4.65 -29.73 -0.03
CA MET A 1 5.25 -29.52 1.30
C MET A 1 4.62 -28.27 1.90
N SER A 2 4.31 -28.26 3.20
CA SER A 2 3.67 -27.11 3.86
C SER A 2 4.65 -26.36 4.76
N VAL A 3 4.45 -25.05 4.90
CA VAL A 3 5.24 -24.19 5.80
C VAL A 3 4.31 -23.38 6.69
N ILE A 4 4.64 -23.25 7.97
CA ILE A 4 3.94 -22.40 8.93
C ILE A 4 4.47 -20.98 8.78
N ALA A 5 3.60 -20.07 8.34
CA ALA A 5 3.95 -18.69 8.06
C ALA A 5 3.40 -17.74 9.12
N ILE A 6 4.28 -16.92 9.70
CA ILE A 6 3.90 -15.78 10.54
C ILE A 6 4.00 -14.48 9.74
N GLY A 7 3.10 -13.54 10.01
CA GLY A 7 3.08 -12.23 9.37
C GLY A 7 2.94 -11.10 10.38
N GLY A 8 3.50 -9.94 10.06
CA GLY A 8 3.31 -8.73 10.87
C GLY A 8 1.83 -8.33 10.89
N TYR A 9 1.28 -8.10 12.08
CA TYR A 9 -0.14 -7.82 12.28
C TYR A 9 -0.50 -6.33 12.39
N GLN A 10 0.49 -5.44 12.37
CA GLN A 10 0.25 -4.01 12.47
C GLN A 10 -0.32 -3.44 11.17
N ASP A 11 -1.28 -2.51 11.34
CA ASP A 11 -2.01 -1.76 10.32
C ASP A 11 -1.07 -0.86 9.50
N GLU A 12 -0.10 -1.45 8.82
CA GLU A 12 0.68 -0.78 7.80
C GLU A 12 0.05 -1.06 6.45
N HIS A 13 0.00 -0.03 5.60
CA HIS A 13 -0.59 -0.06 4.25
C HIS A 13 -0.12 -1.24 3.36
N TYR A 14 0.93 -1.93 3.78
CA TYR A 14 1.50 -3.09 3.12
C TYR A 14 0.81 -4.42 3.49
N HIS A 15 0.21 -4.54 4.67
CA HIS A 15 -0.36 -5.80 5.18
C HIS A 15 -1.89 -5.78 5.32
N ARG A 16 -2.52 -4.60 5.50
CA ARG A 16 -3.98 -4.50 5.70
C ARG A 16 -4.61 -3.23 5.17
N LEU A 17 -5.79 -3.41 4.56
CA LEU A 17 -6.85 -2.39 4.45
C LEU A 17 -8.10 -2.74 5.29
N SER A 18 -8.06 -3.75 6.17
CA SER A 18 -9.17 -4.01 7.11
C SER A 18 -8.76 -4.68 8.43
N LYS A 19 -9.45 -4.36 9.52
CA LYS A 19 -9.13 -4.73 10.91
C LYS A 19 -9.19 -6.25 11.25
N ARG A 20 -9.36 -7.17 10.28
CA ARG A 20 -9.56 -8.61 10.53
C ARG A 20 -8.82 -9.60 9.62
N CYS A 21 -7.83 -9.16 8.85
CA CYS A 21 -7.04 -10.03 7.98
C CYS A 21 -5.83 -10.68 8.63
N GLN A 22 -5.70 -12.00 8.47
CA GLN A 22 -4.47 -12.78 8.65
C GLN A 22 -3.71 -12.89 7.31
N LEU A 23 -2.42 -13.21 7.36
CA LEU A 23 -1.58 -13.48 6.18
C LEU A 23 -2.25 -14.59 5.32
N MET A 24 -2.43 -14.34 4.02
CA MET A 24 -3.04 -15.23 3.02
C MET A 24 -4.52 -15.62 3.23
N ALA A 25 -5.21 -15.09 4.25
CA ALA A 25 -6.59 -15.43 4.56
C ALA A 25 -7.61 -14.37 4.09
N CYS A 26 -7.17 -13.36 3.33
CA CYS A 26 -8.02 -12.24 2.92
C CYS A 26 -8.04 -12.01 1.42
N ASP A 27 -9.24 -11.72 0.91
CA ASP A 27 -9.49 -11.37 -0.49
C ASP A 27 -8.92 -9.98 -0.87
N MET A 28 -8.65 -9.12 0.13
CA MET A 28 -7.96 -7.83 -0.02
C MET A 28 -6.65 -7.82 0.77
N ALA A 29 -5.71 -8.63 0.29
CA ALA A 29 -4.34 -8.66 0.75
C ALA A 29 -3.61 -7.37 0.32
N GLY A 30 -2.86 -6.75 1.23
CA GLY A 30 -1.91 -5.71 0.82
C GLY A 30 -0.79 -6.30 -0.05
N VAL A 31 -0.04 -5.44 -0.75
CA VAL A 31 1.02 -5.83 -1.71
C VAL A 31 1.99 -6.89 -1.16
N ASN A 32 2.30 -6.83 0.14
CA ASN A 32 3.19 -7.78 0.79
C ASN A 32 2.59 -9.20 0.87
N THR A 33 1.31 -9.33 1.17
CA THR A 33 0.65 -10.63 1.28
C THR A 33 0.50 -11.30 -0.09
N ASP A 34 0.24 -10.53 -1.14
CA ASP A 34 0.19 -11.04 -2.52
C ASP A 34 1.55 -11.54 -2.97
N TYR A 35 2.60 -10.74 -2.76
CA TYR A 35 3.96 -11.12 -3.12
C TYR A 35 4.41 -12.39 -2.38
N PHE A 36 4.18 -12.47 -1.07
CA PHE A 36 4.49 -13.68 -0.28
C PHE A 36 3.77 -14.92 -0.83
N THR A 37 2.47 -14.78 -1.15
CA THR A 37 1.67 -15.87 -1.72
C THR A 37 2.24 -16.36 -3.05
N ILE A 38 2.65 -15.45 -3.92
CA ILE A 38 3.29 -15.79 -5.21
C ILE A 38 4.60 -16.54 -4.98
N MET A 39 5.45 -16.06 -4.06
CA MET A 39 6.75 -16.68 -3.78
C MET A 39 6.62 -18.10 -3.22
N VAL A 40 5.72 -18.29 -2.25
CA VAL A 40 5.43 -19.61 -1.67
C VAL A 40 4.93 -20.58 -2.73
N ARG A 41 4.00 -20.14 -3.58
CA ARG A 41 3.45 -20.97 -4.68
C ARG A 41 4.52 -21.29 -5.73
N ALA A 42 5.36 -20.33 -6.10
CA ALA A 42 6.47 -20.55 -7.03
C ALA A 42 7.50 -21.55 -6.50
N ALA A 43 7.71 -21.58 -5.17
CA ALA A 43 8.53 -22.58 -4.50
C ALA A 43 7.87 -23.97 -4.38
N GLY A 44 6.64 -24.15 -4.85
CA GLY A 44 5.89 -25.40 -4.71
C GLY A 44 5.44 -25.71 -3.27
N LEU A 45 5.36 -24.67 -2.44
CA LEU A 45 4.97 -24.78 -1.03
C LEU A 45 3.52 -24.37 -0.83
N VAL A 46 2.93 -24.85 0.26
CA VAL A 46 1.64 -24.39 0.77
C VAL A 46 1.88 -23.73 2.12
N ALA A 47 1.68 -22.42 2.21
CA ALA A 47 1.85 -21.74 3.48
C ALA A 47 0.56 -21.79 4.30
N ILE A 48 0.71 -22.14 5.57
CA ILE A 48 -0.34 -22.26 6.58
C ILE A 48 -0.17 -21.06 7.51
N PRO A 49 -1.17 -20.19 7.68
CA PRO A 49 -1.06 -19.07 8.59
C PRO A 49 -0.88 -19.57 10.02
N PHE A 50 0.00 -18.89 10.77
CA PHE A 50 0.14 -19.15 12.20
C PHE A 50 -1.18 -18.89 12.92
N SER A 51 -1.48 -19.72 13.92
CA SER A 51 -2.83 -19.83 14.50
C SER A 51 -3.30 -18.58 15.24
N ARG A 52 -2.38 -17.69 15.62
CA ARG A 52 -2.68 -16.45 16.33
C ARG A 52 -1.88 -15.27 15.79
N GLU A 53 -2.39 -14.10 16.11
CA GLU A 53 -1.75 -12.82 15.82
C GLU A 53 -0.49 -12.66 16.69
N VAL A 54 0.58 -12.16 16.06
CA VAL A 54 1.86 -11.87 16.72
C VAL A 54 2.13 -10.38 16.54
N TYR A 55 2.16 -9.66 17.65
CA TYR A 55 2.26 -8.19 17.66
C TYR A 55 3.66 -7.69 18.01
N ASP A 56 4.47 -8.55 18.63
CA ASP A 56 5.80 -8.24 19.11
C ASP A 56 6.87 -8.83 18.19
N GLU A 57 7.88 -8.02 17.89
CA GLU A 57 9.01 -8.43 17.06
C GLU A 57 9.86 -9.48 17.79
N ALA A 58 10.08 -9.32 19.09
CA ALA A 58 10.87 -10.27 19.85
C ALA A 58 10.19 -11.64 19.91
N GLU A 59 8.87 -11.66 20.08
CA GLU A 59 8.05 -12.87 19.94
C GLU A 59 8.16 -13.48 18.53
N SER A 60 8.04 -12.68 17.47
CA SER A 60 8.15 -13.16 16.09
C SER A 60 9.51 -13.81 15.81
N VAL A 61 10.60 -13.18 16.25
CA VAL A 61 11.97 -13.73 16.12
C VAL A 61 12.12 -15.00 16.94
N SER A 62 11.57 -15.04 18.16
CA SER A 62 11.59 -16.24 19.01
C SER A 62 10.91 -17.43 18.31
N LEU A 63 9.70 -17.22 17.77
CA LEU A 63 8.93 -18.25 17.06
C LEU A 63 9.66 -18.80 15.81
N LEU A 64 10.40 -17.96 15.10
CA LEU A 64 11.22 -18.39 13.96
C LEU A 64 12.47 -19.14 14.44
N SER A 65 13.18 -18.58 15.43
CA SER A 65 14.45 -19.14 15.92
C SER A 65 14.29 -20.50 16.60
N ASN A 66 13.12 -20.74 17.20
CA ASN A 66 12.82 -22.01 17.88
C ASN A 66 12.09 -23.03 16.98
N GLY A 67 11.83 -22.70 15.71
CA GLY A 67 11.17 -23.57 14.74
C GLY A 67 9.66 -23.74 14.93
N THR A 68 9.02 -22.90 15.75
CA THR A 68 7.54 -22.90 15.88
C THR A 68 6.86 -22.35 14.63
N ALA A 69 7.54 -21.43 13.93
CA ALA A 69 7.18 -20.94 12.60
C ALA A 69 8.35 -21.17 11.64
N ASP A 70 8.04 -21.51 10.39
CA ASP A 70 9.04 -21.82 9.37
C ASP A 70 9.50 -20.56 8.63
N VAL A 71 8.57 -19.62 8.39
CA VAL A 71 8.84 -18.41 7.62
C VAL A 71 8.11 -17.21 8.20
N GLY A 72 8.79 -16.06 8.22
CA GLY A 72 8.22 -14.79 8.64
C GLY A 72 8.15 -13.80 7.49
N TRP A 73 7.02 -13.10 7.37
CA TRP A 73 6.83 -12.05 6.37
C TRP A 73 6.41 -10.73 7.03
N MET A 74 7.29 -9.74 7.00
CA MET A 74 7.09 -8.46 7.68
C MET A 74 7.91 -7.35 7.02
N LEU A 75 7.44 -6.11 7.09
CA LEU A 75 8.23 -4.95 6.67
C LEU A 75 9.24 -4.66 7.78
N ARG A 76 10.51 -4.98 7.54
CA ARG A 76 11.58 -4.70 8.50
C ARG A 76 12.89 -4.37 7.80
N GLY A 77 13.69 -3.54 8.46
CA GLY A 77 15.11 -3.43 8.13
C GLY A 77 15.83 -4.73 8.49
N GLN A 78 16.87 -5.07 7.73
CA GLN A 78 17.76 -6.17 8.10
C GLN A 78 18.67 -5.71 9.22
N ASP A 79 18.41 -6.20 10.44
CA ASP A 79 19.31 -6.00 11.57
C ASP A 79 20.35 -7.12 11.63
N HIS A 80 21.63 -6.74 11.56
CA HIS A 80 22.75 -7.66 11.67
C HIS A 80 22.76 -8.42 13.01
N SER A 81 22.24 -7.82 14.08
CA SER A 81 22.18 -8.46 15.41
C SER A 81 21.26 -9.69 15.46
N MET A 82 20.41 -9.85 14.44
CA MET A 82 19.42 -10.92 14.35
C MET A 82 19.88 -12.08 13.45
N LEU A 83 21.02 -11.96 12.77
CA LEU A 83 21.52 -12.98 11.83
C LEU A 83 21.86 -14.32 12.52
N ASP A 84 22.18 -14.29 13.82
CA ASP A 84 22.42 -15.49 14.62
C ASP A 84 21.12 -16.20 15.03
N LYS A 85 19.95 -15.56 14.84
CA LYS A 85 18.63 -16.07 15.26
C LYS A 85 17.74 -16.42 14.09
N VAL A 86 17.80 -15.64 13.01
CA VAL A 86 16.96 -15.81 11.81
C VAL A 86 17.78 -15.52 10.56
N PHE A 87 17.47 -16.26 9.50
CA PHE A 87 18.02 -16.00 8.18
C PHE A 87 17.12 -15.02 7.42
N TYR A 88 17.69 -13.98 6.84
CA TYR A 88 16.98 -13.09 5.93
C TYR A 88 17.15 -13.54 4.49
N THR A 89 16.07 -13.49 3.71
CA THR A 89 16.18 -13.56 2.25
C THR A 89 16.82 -12.28 1.70
N LEU A 90 17.13 -12.26 0.40
CA LEU A 90 17.51 -11.03 -0.28
C LEU A 90 16.44 -9.93 -0.03
N PRO A 91 16.86 -8.67 0.17
CA PRO A 91 15.92 -7.56 0.32
C PRO A 91 14.97 -7.49 -0.88
N VAL A 92 13.66 -7.48 -0.61
CA VAL A 92 12.62 -7.41 -1.65
C VAL A 92 12.30 -5.96 -2.02
N THR A 93 12.57 -5.02 -1.12
CA THR A 93 12.36 -3.58 -1.32
C THR A 93 13.41 -2.76 -0.56
N GLY A 94 13.63 -1.53 -1.00
CA GLY A 94 14.44 -0.54 -0.31
C GLY A 94 13.55 0.45 0.45
N ILE A 95 13.92 0.78 1.68
CA ILE A 95 13.28 1.86 2.44
C ILE A 95 14.05 3.15 2.17
N ILE A 96 13.37 4.16 1.64
CA ILE A 96 13.94 5.49 1.42
C ILE A 96 13.36 6.42 2.49
N TYR A 97 14.24 7.09 3.23
CA TYR A 97 13.84 8.15 4.15
C TYR A 97 13.54 9.42 3.35
N GLY A 98 12.37 10.00 3.60
CA GLY A 98 11.94 11.23 2.95
C GLY A 98 11.25 12.16 3.95
N TYR A 99 11.12 13.42 3.55
CA TYR A 99 10.35 14.40 4.29
C TYR A 99 8.91 14.37 3.80
N ILE A 100 7.96 14.31 4.73
CA ILE A 100 6.55 14.60 4.41
C ILE A 100 6.40 16.11 4.54
N ALA A 101 6.29 16.80 3.41
CA ALA A 101 5.88 18.20 3.38
C ALA A 101 4.39 18.26 3.01
N ARG A 102 3.67 19.21 3.61
CA ARG A 102 2.35 19.57 3.09
C ARG A 102 2.58 20.35 1.80
N GLU A 103 1.99 19.90 0.71
CA GLU A 103 2.03 20.63 -0.55
C GLU A 103 1.48 22.05 -0.32
N ASP A 104 2.22 23.06 -0.75
CA ASP A 104 1.75 24.44 -0.71
C ASP A 104 0.92 24.70 -1.97
N HIS A 105 -0.40 24.68 -1.79
CA HIS A 105 -1.34 24.94 -2.89
C HIS A 105 -1.59 26.43 -3.12
N THR A 106 -0.79 27.35 -2.54
CA THR A 106 -1.02 28.80 -2.67
C THR A 106 -0.94 29.26 -4.11
N GLU A 107 0.10 28.88 -4.87
CA GLU A 107 0.22 29.24 -6.29
C GLU A 107 -0.94 28.69 -7.14
N ILE A 108 -1.37 27.46 -6.86
CA ILE A 108 -2.54 26.86 -7.53
C ILE A 108 -3.80 27.65 -7.17
N ARG A 109 -4.02 27.98 -5.90
CA ARG A 109 -5.18 28.79 -5.46
C ARG A 109 -5.19 30.16 -6.12
N GLU A 110 -4.06 30.85 -6.15
CA GLU A 110 -3.95 32.16 -6.81
C GLU A 110 -4.22 32.06 -8.32
N LEU A 111 -3.78 30.98 -8.97
CA LEU A 111 -4.11 30.71 -10.37
C LEU A 111 -5.62 30.48 -10.56
N LEU A 112 -6.25 29.69 -9.67
CA LEU A 112 -7.68 29.43 -9.71
C LEU A 112 -8.50 30.71 -9.49
N ASP A 113 -8.09 31.53 -8.54
CA ASP A 113 -8.71 32.82 -8.26
C ASP A 113 -8.59 33.74 -9.49
N LYS A 114 -7.40 33.85 -10.10
CA LYS A 114 -7.19 34.62 -11.33
C LYS A 114 -8.05 34.13 -12.49
N LEU A 115 -8.17 32.82 -12.66
CA LEU A 115 -9.02 32.23 -13.69
C LEU A 115 -10.49 32.61 -13.48
N GLU A 116 -10.98 32.59 -12.23
CA GLU A 116 -12.33 33.03 -11.89
C GLU A 116 -12.53 34.53 -12.16
N PHE A 117 -11.56 35.37 -11.79
CA PHE A 117 -11.56 36.81 -12.09
C PHE A 117 -11.55 37.11 -13.60
N ASP A 118 -10.85 36.30 -14.40
CA ASP A 118 -10.76 36.42 -15.87
C ASP A 118 -11.95 35.80 -16.62
N GLY A 119 -13.02 35.45 -15.90
CA GLY A 119 -14.27 34.95 -16.46
C GLY A 119 -14.21 33.48 -16.91
N TYR A 120 -13.22 32.72 -16.46
CA TYR A 120 -13.23 31.27 -16.62
C TYR A 120 -14.12 30.64 -15.55
N LYS A 121 -14.88 29.62 -15.93
CA LYS A 121 -15.74 28.83 -15.05
C LYS A 121 -15.22 27.40 -14.98
N ALA A 122 -15.34 26.80 -13.80
CA ALA A 122 -15.01 25.40 -13.59
C ALA A 122 -16.12 24.48 -14.11
N CYS A 123 -15.81 23.64 -15.10
CA CYS A 123 -16.62 22.51 -15.51
C CYS A 123 -16.13 21.24 -14.81
N ILE A 124 -16.97 20.68 -13.92
CA ILE A 124 -16.64 19.50 -13.12
C ILE A 124 -17.24 18.23 -13.74
N TRP A 125 -16.37 17.24 -13.98
CA TRP A 125 -16.71 15.94 -14.56
C TRP A 125 -16.55 14.86 -13.50
N HIS A 126 -17.56 14.71 -12.64
CA HIS A 126 -17.53 13.79 -11.49
C HIS A 126 -17.19 12.33 -11.85
N LYS A 127 -17.57 11.85 -13.04
CA LYS A 127 -17.26 10.48 -13.51
C LYS A 127 -15.77 10.24 -13.69
N PHE A 128 -15.00 11.28 -14.02
CA PHE A 128 -13.57 11.19 -14.32
C PHE A 128 -12.70 11.87 -13.26
N GLN A 129 -13.32 12.39 -12.18
CA GLN A 129 -12.64 13.23 -11.17
C GLN A 129 -11.83 14.37 -11.80
N LEU A 130 -12.32 14.94 -12.90
CA LEU A 130 -11.64 15.97 -13.67
C LEU A 130 -12.35 17.31 -13.53
N GLN A 131 -11.57 18.38 -13.34
CA GLN A 131 -12.05 19.76 -13.34
C GLN A 131 -11.33 20.54 -14.45
N VAL A 132 -12.11 21.12 -15.37
CA VAL A 132 -11.59 21.90 -16.50
C VAL A 132 -12.07 23.33 -16.36
N TYR A 133 -11.16 24.30 -16.45
CA TYR A 133 -11.50 25.72 -16.46
C TYR A 133 -11.65 26.18 -17.92
N CYS A 134 -12.78 26.81 -18.24
CA CYS A 134 -13.12 27.22 -19.60
C CYS A 134 -13.86 28.55 -19.59
N ARG A 135 -13.79 29.30 -20.69
CA ARG A 135 -14.69 30.46 -20.90
C ARG A 135 -16.04 29.97 -21.40
N ASP A 136 -17.09 30.80 -21.25
CA ASP A 136 -18.49 30.40 -21.51
C ASP A 136 -18.70 29.57 -22.78
N GLN A 137 -18.17 30.01 -23.93
CA GLN A 137 -18.32 29.31 -25.21
C GLN A 137 -17.62 27.94 -25.25
N GLU A 138 -16.49 27.79 -24.56
CA GLU A 138 -15.75 26.54 -24.46
C GLU A 138 -16.39 25.59 -23.46
N CYS A 139 -16.95 26.11 -22.37
CA CYS A 139 -17.68 25.31 -21.39
C CYS A 139 -18.88 24.59 -22.01
N ASP A 140 -19.61 25.25 -22.92
CA ASP A 140 -20.70 24.61 -23.67
C ASP A 140 -20.20 23.49 -24.61
N ARG A 141 -18.99 23.61 -25.14
CA ARG A 141 -18.35 22.55 -25.93
C ARG A 141 -17.96 21.37 -25.05
N TRP A 142 -17.32 21.63 -23.91
CA TRP A 142 -16.94 20.59 -22.95
C TRP A 142 -18.14 19.89 -22.32
N ASN A 143 -19.20 20.63 -21.97
CA ASN A 143 -20.44 20.06 -21.45
C ASN A 143 -21.16 19.16 -22.46
N ARG A 144 -21.04 19.43 -23.77
CA ARG A 144 -21.52 18.52 -24.82
C ARG A 144 -20.71 17.21 -24.84
N LEU A 145 -19.40 17.29 -24.65
CA LEU A 145 -18.52 16.11 -24.58
C LEU A 145 -18.73 15.27 -23.31
N LYS A 146 -19.19 15.87 -22.20
CA LYS A 146 -19.55 15.15 -20.97
C LYS A 146 -20.59 14.04 -21.18
N ASN A 147 -21.42 14.18 -22.21
CA ASN A 147 -22.48 13.23 -22.59
C ASN A 147 -22.16 12.41 -23.85
N ALA A 148 -21.08 12.76 -24.58
CA ALA A 148 -20.59 11.96 -25.68
C ALA A 148 -19.86 10.75 -25.09
N ARG A 149 -20.45 9.57 -25.25
CA ARG A 149 -19.86 8.29 -24.84
C ARG A 149 -18.69 7.92 -25.72
#